data_AF-A0A4Q0VDF7-F1
#
_entry.id   AF-A0A4Q0VDF7-F1
#
_cell.length_a   1.000
_cell.length_b   1.000
_cell.length_c   1.000
_cell.angle_alpha   90.00
_cell.angle_beta   90.00
_cell.angle_gamma   90.00
#
_symmetry.space_group_name_H-M   'P 1'
#
loop_
_entity.id
_entity.type
_entity.pdbx_description
1 polymer ?
#
loop_
_entity_poly.entity_id
_entity_poly.type
_entity_poly.pdbx_seq_one_letter_code
_entity_poly.pdbx_strand_id
1 'polypeptide(L)'
;MKVLRIVLTQSSANYKKEETIDNKMTYPLPPISTIIGAIHNACGYKDYHSMDISVQGKFESMHKEPYTDYCFLNSVMDDRGILLKMRNGSLLSNAFDKVASAKKSQGNSFRKGITIQVYNEELLKEYRDLKDLNDKIAHYKKNEFKEKLDSIKAEKTKLAEDKKKLDKKSKEFEDIVKKEKEVKLKEKEFKEKVKEFELEKYIKPISKFRSLTTSLKYYEILNNVELVIHVRSDEKTLNEIEENIYNLKSIGRSEDFVNIIEAKIVTLKENDDCEIRSNYSAYLNYNDVKNKKVWFENVRADQEVSGTKYYINKNYIIKDGKRFFEKKKVIYASQYSIEETSKNIFIDNEDNKEYIVNFI
;
A
#
# COMPACT_ATOMS: atom_id res chain seq x y z
N MET A 1 -12.40 -37.80 -7.00
CA MET A 1 -12.84 -36.44 -7.42
C MET A 1 -11.84 -35.86 -8.43
N LYS A 2 -12.28 -35.28 -9.56
CA LYS A 2 -11.37 -34.60 -10.51
C LYS A 2 -11.00 -33.19 -10.02
N VAL A 3 -9.71 -32.84 -10.10
CA VAL A 3 -9.16 -31.53 -9.73
C VAL A 3 -7.99 -31.17 -10.63
N LEU A 4 -7.61 -29.90 -10.71
CA LEU A 4 -6.40 -29.48 -11.42
C LEU A 4 -5.21 -29.43 -10.44
N ARG A 5 -4.16 -30.20 -10.71
CA ARG A 5 -2.86 -30.11 -10.02
C ARG A 5 -1.94 -29.17 -10.78
N ILE A 6 -1.33 -28.23 -10.06
CA ILE A 6 -0.33 -27.30 -10.58
C ILE A 6 0.93 -27.46 -9.74
N VAL A 7 2.05 -27.77 -10.37
CA VAL A 7 3.38 -27.81 -9.75
C VAL A 7 4.20 -26.66 -10.31
N LEU A 8 4.77 -25.85 -9.43
CA LEU A 8 5.51 -24.67 -9.84
C LEU A 8 6.68 -24.37 -8.90
N THR A 9 7.65 -23.62 -9.41
CA THR A 9 8.77 -23.11 -8.64
C THR A 9 8.93 -21.60 -8.77
N GLN A 10 9.52 -20.99 -7.75
CA GLN A 10 9.94 -19.58 -7.75
C GLN A 10 11.35 -19.49 -7.17
N SER A 11 12.26 -18.79 -7.84
CA SER A 11 13.61 -18.55 -7.30
C SER A 11 13.57 -17.74 -6.00
N SER A 12 12.64 -16.79 -5.94
CA SER A 12 12.37 -15.96 -4.78
C SER A 12 10.89 -15.60 -4.70
N ALA A 13 10.34 -15.48 -3.49
CA ALA A 13 8.96 -15.06 -3.29
C ALA A 13 8.76 -14.27 -1.98
N ASN A 14 7.89 -13.26 -2.03
CA ASN A 14 7.29 -12.64 -0.86
C ASN A 14 5.76 -12.72 -0.95
N TYR A 15 5.17 -13.51 -0.07
CA TYR A 15 3.74 -13.61 0.15
C TYR A 15 3.35 -12.69 1.29
N LYS A 16 3.28 -11.38 1.01
CA LYS A 16 3.12 -10.32 2.02
C LYS A 16 2.08 -10.66 3.08
N LYS A 17 2.47 -10.54 4.35
CA LYS A 17 1.57 -10.49 5.50
C LYS A 17 0.95 -9.10 5.59
N GLU A 18 -0.37 -9.01 5.47
CA GLU A 18 -1.07 -7.72 5.42
C GLU A 18 -1.01 -6.96 6.76
N GLU A 19 -0.91 -7.70 7.87
CA GLU A 19 -0.95 -7.15 9.24
C GLU A 19 0.41 -6.55 9.67
N THR A 20 1.47 -6.68 8.86
CA THR A 20 2.81 -6.20 9.21
C THR A 20 3.09 -4.84 8.59
N ILE A 21 3.29 -3.84 9.44
CA ILE A 21 3.39 -2.41 9.06
C ILE A 21 4.85 -1.98 8.86
N ASP A 22 5.73 -2.38 9.78
CA ASP A 22 7.13 -1.94 9.76
C ASP A 22 7.95 -2.75 8.74
N ASN A 23 8.26 -4.00 9.07
CA ASN A 23 8.93 -4.91 8.15
C ASN A 23 7.89 -5.62 7.27
N LYS A 24 8.24 -5.82 6.00
CA LYS A 24 7.39 -6.51 5.04
C LYS A 24 7.64 -8.00 5.16
N MET A 25 6.90 -8.62 6.08
CA MET A 25 7.01 -10.04 6.37
C MET A 25 6.26 -10.89 5.34
N THR A 26 6.65 -12.16 5.23
CA THR A 26 6.04 -13.11 4.30
C THR A 26 5.35 -14.25 5.03
N TYR A 27 4.25 -14.75 4.47
CA TYR A 27 3.74 -16.08 4.80
C TYR A 27 4.68 -17.16 4.26
N PRO A 28 4.71 -18.35 4.87
CA PRO A 28 5.57 -19.45 4.42
C PRO A 28 5.07 -20.12 3.12
N LEU A 29 3.79 -19.96 2.79
CA LEU A 29 3.14 -20.36 1.56
C LEU A 29 2.24 -19.20 1.10
N PRO A 30 1.85 -19.12 -0.18
CA PRO A 30 0.98 -18.04 -0.63
C PRO A 30 -0.42 -18.18 0.00
N PRO A 31 -1.03 -17.07 0.48
CA PRO A 31 -2.43 -17.06 0.88
C PRO A 31 -3.35 -17.53 -0.25
N ILE A 32 -4.48 -18.14 0.11
CA ILE A 32 -5.44 -18.69 -0.87
C ILE A 32 -5.92 -17.61 -1.84
N SER A 33 -6.25 -16.42 -1.35
CA SER A 33 -6.63 -15.27 -2.19
C SER A 33 -5.56 -14.86 -3.19
N THR A 34 -4.28 -14.98 -2.83
CA THR A 34 -3.16 -14.67 -3.73
C THR A 34 -3.08 -15.70 -4.85
N ILE A 35 -3.26 -16.99 -4.54
CA ILE A 35 -3.30 -18.07 -5.55
C ILE A 35 -4.50 -17.87 -6.49
N ILE A 36 -5.71 -17.70 -5.94
CA ILE A 36 -6.93 -17.51 -6.73
C ILE A 36 -6.81 -16.28 -7.62
N GLY A 37 -6.35 -15.16 -7.07
CA GLY A 37 -6.17 -13.92 -7.83
C GLY A 37 -5.15 -14.06 -8.96
N ALA A 38 -4.08 -14.83 -8.75
CA ALA A 38 -3.07 -15.08 -9.78
C ALA A 38 -3.62 -15.99 -10.90
N ILE A 39 -4.37 -17.04 -10.54
CA ILE A 39 -5.06 -17.91 -11.50
C ILE A 39 -6.10 -17.12 -12.32
N HIS A 40 -6.92 -16.31 -11.67
CA HIS A 40 -7.93 -15.47 -12.35
C HIS A 40 -7.28 -14.51 -13.34
N ASN A 41 -6.14 -13.92 -12.97
CA ASN A 41 -5.37 -13.05 -13.87
C ASN A 41 -4.82 -13.83 -15.07
N ALA A 42 -4.27 -15.03 -14.85
CA ALA A 42 -3.76 -15.88 -15.93
C ALA A 42 -4.86 -16.27 -16.94
N CYS A 43 -6.09 -16.49 -16.47
CA CYS A 43 -7.26 -16.80 -17.30
C CYS A 43 -7.97 -15.57 -17.87
N GLY A 44 -7.58 -14.35 -17.46
CA GLY A 44 -8.22 -13.11 -17.92
C GLY A 44 -9.65 -12.90 -17.40
N TYR A 45 -10.06 -13.57 -16.33
CA TYR A 45 -11.42 -13.48 -15.79
C TYR A 45 -11.80 -12.06 -15.37
N LYS A 46 -13.05 -11.69 -15.63
CA LYS A 46 -13.66 -10.42 -15.19
C LYS A 46 -14.58 -10.58 -14.00
N ASP A 47 -15.16 -11.77 -13.86
CA ASP A 47 -16.02 -12.16 -12.77
C ASP A 47 -15.32 -13.17 -11.87
N TYR A 48 -15.82 -13.35 -10.65
CA TYR A 48 -15.23 -14.29 -9.70
C TYR A 48 -15.68 -15.72 -9.98
N HIS A 49 -14.75 -16.57 -10.40
CA HIS A 49 -14.95 -18.02 -10.47
C HIS A 49 -14.61 -18.68 -9.13
N SER A 50 -15.58 -19.37 -8.53
CA SER A 50 -15.41 -20.00 -7.21
C SER A 50 -14.51 -21.23 -7.29
N MET A 51 -13.58 -21.33 -6.35
CA MET A 51 -12.67 -22.47 -6.24
C MET A 51 -12.19 -22.66 -4.81
N ASP A 52 -11.94 -23.91 -4.46
CA ASP A 52 -11.22 -24.29 -3.24
C ASP A 52 -9.80 -24.68 -3.60
N ILE A 53 -8.86 -24.32 -2.72
CA ILE A 53 -7.44 -24.51 -2.95
C ILE A 53 -6.88 -25.38 -1.84
N SER A 54 -6.11 -26.39 -2.23
CA SER A 54 -5.10 -26.98 -1.36
C SER A 54 -3.74 -26.46 -1.80
N VAL A 55 -2.90 -26.05 -0.85
CA VAL A 55 -1.54 -25.60 -1.14
C VAL A 55 -0.58 -26.24 -0.16
N GLN A 56 0.45 -26.85 -0.73
CA GLN A 56 1.58 -27.41 -0.01
C GLN A 56 2.87 -27.06 -0.75
N GLY A 57 3.98 -27.10 -0.05
CA GLY A 57 5.27 -26.78 -0.63
C GLY A 57 6.40 -26.75 0.36
N LYS A 58 7.56 -26.33 -0.12
CA LYS A 58 8.77 -26.08 0.66
C LYS A 58 9.52 -24.90 0.08
N PHE A 59 10.37 -24.31 0.90
CA PHE A 59 11.36 -23.33 0.49
C PHE A 59 12.68 -23.72 1.15
N GLU A 60 13.80 -23.37 0.53
CA GLU A 60 15.11 -23.75 1.05
C GLU A 60 15.54 -22.88 2.22
N SER A 61 15.32 -21.57 2.10
CA SER A 61 15.69 -20.60 3.13
C SER A 61 14.82 -19.35 3.09
N MET A 62 14.84 -18.60 4.18
CA MET A 62 14.27 -17.25 4.26
C MET A 62 15.37 -16.28 4.67
N HIS A 63 15.53 -15.20 3.91
CA HIS A 63 16.48 -14.13 4.23
C HIS A 63 15.77 -12.79 4.37
N LYS A 64 16.48 -11.81 4.95
CA LYS A 64 16.00 -10.43 5.11
C LYS A 64 16.75 -9.51 4.16
N GLU A 65 16.05 -8.97 3.19
CA GLU A 65 16.60 -7.99 2.25
C GLU A 65 16.42 -6.56 2.82
N PRO A 66 17.50 -5.83 3.12
CA PRO A 66 17.41 -4.46 3.62
C PRO A 66 16.99 -3.49 2.53
N TYR A 67 16.11 -2.54 2.86
CA TYR A 67 15.78 -1.40 2.01
C TYR A 67 15.69 -0.10 2.80
N THR A 68 15.87 1.01 2.09
CA THR A 68 15.69 2.34 2.66
C THR A 68 14.22 2.75 2.52
N ASP A 69 13.56 2.94 3.65
CA ASP A 69 12.22 3.49 3.70
C ASP A 69 12.28 5.01 3.68
N TYR A 70 11.47 5.62 2.82
CA TYR A 70 11.41 7.07 2.64
C TYR A 70 10.16 7.63 3.30
N CYS A 71 10.33 8.31 4.43
CA CYS A 71 9.24 8.92 5.19
C CYS A 71 9.20 10.44 4.99
N PHE A 72 8.28 10.90 4.15
CA PHE A 72 8.05 12.33 3.95
C PHE A 72 7.28 12.91 5.13
N LEU A 73 7.81 13.98 5.72
CA LEU A 73 7.15 14.70 6.80
C LEU A 73 6.05 15.63 6.25
N ASN A 74 5.00 15.82 7.06
CA ASN A 74 3.87 16.70 6.71
C ASN A 74 4.28 18.19 6.59
N SER A 75 5.39 18.56 7.23
CA SER A 75 5.94 19.92 7.19
C SER A 75 7.43 19.90 6.82
N VAL A 76 7.87 21.01 6.21
CA VAL A 76 9.29 21.26 5.99
C VAL A 76 9.92 21.69 7.31
N MET A 77 10.75 20.82 7.86
CA MET A 77 11.53 21.07 9.07
C MET A 77 12.83 21.78 8.71
N ASP A 78 13.20 22.79 9.50
CA ASP A 78 14.46 23.53 9.28
C ASP A 78 15.68 22.85 9.91
N ASP A 79 15.47 21.95 10.87
CA ASP A 79 16.48 21.50 11.83
C ASP A 79 16.83 20.01 11.75
N ARG A 80 16.06 19.19 11.00
CA ARG A 80 16.18 17.73 11.03
C ARG A 80 15.88 17.08 9.68
N GLY A 81 16.43 15.89 9.48
CA GLY A 81 16.23 15.07 8.29
C GLY A 81 16.97 15.59 7.05
N ILE A 82 16.41 15.31 5.88
CA ILE A 82 16.93 15.69 4.58
C ILE A 82 15.95 16.69 3.96
N LEU A 83 16.41 17.91 3.69
CA LEU A 83 15.70 18.87 2.85
C LEU A 83 15.87 18.45 1.39
N LEU A 84 14.75 18.33 0.69
CA LEU A 84 14.72 17.97 -0.72
C LEU A 84 13.73 18.86 -1.48
N LYS A 85 13.91 18.90 -2.81
CA LYS A 85 12.97 19.51 -3.74
C LYS A 85 12.36 18.43 -4.62
N MET A 86 11.05 18.30 -4.57
CA MET A 86 10.28 17.40 -5.41
C MET A 86 10.28 17.90 -6.86
N ARG A 87 10.52 16.99 -7.82
CA ARG A 87 10.35 17.32 -9.24
C ARG A 87 8.90 17.61 -9.58
N ASN A 88 7.99 16.83 -8.99
CA ASN A 88 6.56 17.08 -8.99
C ASN A 88 6.05 17.25 -7.55
N GLY A 89 5.59 18.45 -7.20
CA GLY A 89 5.07 18.76 -5.86
C GLY A 89 3.74 18.09 -5.51
N SER A 90 3.01 17.54 -6.49
CA SER A 90 1.72 16.88 -6.27
C SER A 90 1.82 15.38 -5.97
N LEU A 91 3.00 14.77 -6.17
CA LEU A 91 3.21 13.32 -6.04
C LEU A 91 4.37 13.04 -5.09
N LEU A 92 4.13 12.20 -4.08
CA LEU A 92 5.20 11.66 -3.24
C LEU A 92 5.87 10.52 -4.01
N SER A 93 7.14 10.70 -4.37
CA SER A 93 7.90 9.74 -5.15
C SER A 93 9.39 9.87 -4.84
N ASN A 94 10.18 8.90 -5.29
CA ASN A 94 11.64 8.95 -5.17
C ASN A 94 12.29 9.92 -6.17
N ALA A 95 11.49 10.60 -7.02
CA ALA A 95 11.97 11.59 -7.97
C ALA A 95 12.09 12.97 -7.29
N PHE A 96 13.18 13.14 -6.56
CA PHE A 96 13.54 14.40 -5.90
C PHE A 96 15.03 14.69 -6.01
N ASP A 97 15.38 15.96 -5.86
CA ASP A 97 16.76 16.41 -5.77
C ASP A 97 17.07 16.74 -4.30
N LYS A 98 18.13 16.13 -3.76
CA LYS A 98 18.59 16.40 -2.39
C LYS A 98 19.17 17.81 -2.33
N VAL A 99 18.73 18.60 -1.35
CA VAL A 99 19.18 19.98 -1.17
C VAL A 99 20.23 20.03 -0.08
N ALA A 100 19.87 19.58 1.12
CA ALA A 100 20.77 19.53 2.28
C ALA A 100 20.31 18.47 3.30
N SER A 101 21.20 18.02 4.18
CA SER A 101 20.87 17.16 5.33
C SER A 101 21.41 17.73 6.64
N ALA A 102 20.70 17.49 7.72
CA ALA A 102 21.14 17.83 9.07
C ALA A 102 22.24 16.85 9.52
N LYS A 103 23.36 17.36 10.10
CA LYS A 103 24.45 16.50 10.59
C LYS A 103 24.26 16.02 12.03
N LYS A 104 23.50 16.77 12.85
CA LYS A 104 23.20 16.42 14.25
C LYS A 104 21.71 16.16 14.44
N SER A 105 21.34 15.58 15.58
CA SER A 105 19.94 15.39 15.97
C SER A 105 19.23 16.70 16.33
N GLN A 106 19.97 17.70 16.82
CA GLN A 106 19.46 19.02 17.23
C GLN A 106 20.47 20.11 16.92
N GLY A 107 19.99 21.36 16.90
CA GLY A 107 20.84 22.56 16.71
C GLY A 107 21.29 22.79 15.28
N ASN A 108 20.63 22.19 14.28
CA ASN A 108 20.87 22.46 12.86
C ASN A 108 19.92 23.55 12.35
N SER A 109 20.27 24.18 11.24
CA SER A 109 19.35 25.06 10.52
C SER A 109 19.71 25.11 9.04
N PHE A 110 18.80 24.68 8.17
CA PHE A 110 18.94 24.82 6.72
C PHE A 110 18.93 26.29 6.33
N ARG A 111 18.02 27.09 6.90
CA ARG A 111 17.92 28.53 6.64
C ARG A 111 19.21 29.27 7.02
N LYS A 112 19.79 29.00 8.19
CA LYS A 112 21.01 29.68 8.67
C LYS A 112 22.32 29.01 8.24
N GLY A 113 22.27 27.80 7.67
CA GLY A 113 23.46 27.05 7.27
C GLY A 113 24.23 26.40 8.43
N ILE A 114 23.57 26.17 9.57
CA ILE A 114 24.23 25.69 10.79
C ILE A 114 24.23 24.16 10.80
N THR A 115 25.42 23.55 10.84
CA THR A 115 25.60 22.10 11.02
C THR A 115 24.86 21.25 9.97
N ILE A 116 24.84 21.71 8.73
CA ILE A 116 24.23 20.99 7.60
C ILE A 116 25.29 20.46 6.63
N GLN A 117 24.94 19.43 5.86
CA GLN A 117 25.65 19.03 4.65
C GLN A 117 24.83 19.51 3.44
N VAL A 118 25.44 20.33 2.60
CA VAL A 118 24.78 20.84 1.38
C VAL A 118 25.11 19.90 0.22
N TYR A 119 24.09 19.53 -0.55
CA TYR A 119 24.24 18.73 -1.78
C TYR A 119 23.98 19.57 -3.03
N ASN A 120 23.12 20.60 -2.94
CA ASN A 120 22.83 21.53 -4.03
C ASN A 120 22.66 22.96 -3.50
N GLU A 121 23.62 23.82 -3.79
CA GLU A 121 23.67 25.20 -3.29
C GLU A 121 22.59 26.09 -3.94
N GLU A 122 22.32 25.90 -5.24
CA GLU A 122 21.31 26.68 -5.97
C GLU A 122 19.91 26.46 -5.39
N LEU A 123 19.56 25.20 -5.14
CA LEU A 123 18.27 24.85 -4.53
C LEU A 123 18.19 25.28 -3.07
N LEU A 124 19.31 25.28 -2.34
CA LEU A 124 19.35 25.76 -0.97
C LEU A 124 19.13 27.28 -0.91
N LYS A 125 19.74 28.01 -1.85
CA LYS A 125 19.50 29.45 -2.01
C LYS A 125 18.05 29.74 -2.36
N GLU A 126 17.47 29.02 -3.33
CA GLU A 126 16.04 29.14 -3.66
C GLU A 126 15.15 28.91 -2.43
N TYR A 127 15.43 27.86 -1.64
CA TYR A 127 14.70 27.61 -0.39
C TYR A 127 14.80 28.78 0.59
N ARG A 128 16.00 29.33 0.80
CA ARG A 128 16.24 30.48 1.70
C ARG A 128 15.51 31.73 1.20
N ASP A 129 15.61 32.02 -0.09
CA ASP A 129 14.97 33.17 -0.73
C ASP A 129 13.43 33.10 -0.57
N LEU A 130 12.85 31.89 -0.68
CA LEU A 130 11.42 31.68 -0.43
C LEU A 130 11.03 31.92 1.03
N LYS A 131 11.87 31.51 2.00
CA LYS A 131 11.63 31.79 3.43
C LYS A 131 11.72 33.29 3.72
N ASP A 132 12.67 33.98 3.13
CA ASP A 132 12.81 35.44 3.28
C ASP A 132 11.64 36.19 2.60
N LEU A 133 11.18 35.70 1.44
CA LEU A 133 9.99 36.23 0.78
C LEU A 133 8.73 36.08 1.64
N ASN A 134 8.56 34.94 2.31
CA ASN A 134 7.43 34.73 3.23
C ASN A 134 7.44 35.74 4.38
N ASP A 135 8.61 36.02 4.95
CA ASP A 135 8.74 36.99 6.04
C ASP A 135 8.41 38.42 5.54
N LYS A 136 8.85 38.77 4.32
CA LYS A 136 8.47 40.04 3.66
C LYS A 136 6.96 40.14 3.40
N ILE A 137 6.33 39.07 2.89
CA ILE A 137 4.87 39.02 2.67
C ILE A 137 4.12 39.18 4.00
N ALA A 138 4.57 38.51 5.06
CA ALA A 138 3.98 38.61 6.38
C ALA A 138 4.07 40.04 6.94
N HIS A 139 5.23 40.69 6.80
CA HIS A 139 5.43 42.08 7.21
C HIS A 139 4.52 43.04 6.44
N TYR A 140 4.46 42.91 5.10
CA TYR A 140 3.56 43.69 4.24
C TYR A 140 2.09 43.53 4.64
N LYS A 141 1.65 42.28 4.89
CA LYS A 141 0.28 41.97 5.31
C LYS A 141 -0.09 42.59 6.65
N LYS A 142 0.85 42.64 7.59
CA LYS A 142 0.64 43.17 8.94
C LYS A 142 0.55 44.70 8.96
N ASN A 143 1.32 45.36 8.10
CA ASN A 143 1.46 46.82 8.06
C ASN A 143 0.68 47.40 6.87
N GLU A 144 1.35 47.66 5.75
CA GLU A 144 0.81 48.37 4.58
C GLU A 144 -0.53 47.84 4.05
N PHE A 145 -0.68 46.51 3.99
CA PHE A 145 -1.92 45.89 3.52
C PHE A 145 -3.08 46.16 4.48
N LYS A 146 -2.82 46.11 5.79
CA LYS A 146 -3.80 46.38 6.84
C LYS A 146 -4.22 47.85 6.82
N GLU A 147 -3.25 48.76 6.72
CA GLU A 147 -3.51 50.21 6.62
C GLU A 147 -4.37 50.56 5.40
N LYS A 148 -4.04 49.99 4.23
CA LYS A 148 -4.84 50.16 3.01
C LYS A 148 -6.23 49.54 3.13
N LEU A 149 -6.37 48.42 3.82
CA LEU A 149 -7.69 47.83 4.07
C LEU A 149 -8.54 48.68 5.01
N ASP A 150 -7.93 49.23 6.04
CA ASP A 150 -8.63 50.05 7.02
C ASP A 150 -9.02 51.42 6.42
N SER A 151 -8.21 51.99 5.53
CA SER A 151 -8.61 53.19 4.76
C SER A 151 -9.77 52.93 3.80
N ILE A 152 -9.76 51.79 3.09
CA ILE A 152 -10.88 51.37 2.22
C ILE A 152 -12.17 51.15 3.04
N LYS A 153 -12.07 50.57 4.24
CA LYS A 153 -13.22 50.41 5.14
C LYS A 153 -13.75 51.76 5.61
N ALA A 154 -12.87 52.70 5.96
CA ALA A 154 -13.26 54.06 6.36
C ALA A 154 -13.94 54.83 5.22
N GLU A 155 -13.47 54.66 3.98
CA GLU A 155 -14.11 55.23 2.79
C GLU A 155 -15.51 54.63 2.57
N LYS A 156 -15.67 53.30 2.76
CA LYS A 156 -16.98 52.65 2.68
C LYS A 156 -17.96 53.13 3.76
N THR A 157 -17.51 53.30 5.00
CA THR A 157 -18.38 53.82 6.07
C THR A 157 -18.82 55.25 5.77
N LYS A 158 -17.90 56.10 5.28
CA LYS A 158 -18.22 57.48 4.89
C LYS A 158 -19.22 57.54 3.73
N LEU A 159 -19.00 56.76 2.67
CA LEU A 159 -19.94 56.65 1.54
C LEU A 159 -21.32 56.14 1.98
N ALA A 160 -21.38 55.20 2.93
CA ALA A 160 -22.65 54.70 3.47
C ALA A 160 -23.39 55.73 4.33
N GLU A 161 -22.66 56.59 5.06
CA GLU A 161 -23.23 57.71 5.82
C GLU A 161 -23.73 58.83 4.90
N ASP A 162 -22.95 59.20 3.89
CA ASP A 162 -23.33 60.22 2.90
C ASP A 162 -24.55 59.78 2.10
N LYS A 163 -24.65 58.49 1.76
CA LYS A 163 -25.82 57.89 1.11
C LYS A 163 -27.11 58.01 1.91
N LYS A 164 -27.05 58.02 3.25
CA LYS A 164 -28.25 58.15 4.12
C LYS A 164 -28.81 59.57 4.15
N LYS A 165 -28.02 60.58 3.78
CA LYS A 165 -28.38 62.01 3.84
C LYS A 165 -28.96 62.55 2.54
N LEU A 166 -28.98 61.76 1.47
CA LEU A 166 -29.36 62.18 0.11
C LEU A 166 -30.71 61.61 -0.33
N ASP A 167 -31.44 62.36 -1.16
CA ASP A 167 -32.71 61.93 -1.75
C ASP A 167 -32.48 60.89 -2.86
N LYS A 168 -33.31 59.83 -2.90
CA LYS A 168 -33.12 58.64 -3.75
C LYS A 168 -33.18 58.92 -5.25
N LYS A 169 -33.67 60.10 -5.67
CA LYS A 169 -33.78 60.53 -7.07
C LYS A 169 -32.71 61.56 -7.48
N SER A 170 -31.79 61.94 -6.58
CA SER A 170 -30.75 62.92 -6.91
C SER A 170 -29.60 62.27 -7.71
N LYS A 171 -28.99 63.03 -8.63
CA LYS A 171 -27.76 62.59 -9.34
C LYS A 171 -26.63 62.24 -8.37
N GLU A 172 -26.54 62.95 -7.25
CA GLU A 172 -25.52 62.74 -6.22
C GLU A 172 -25.69 61.38 -5.53
N PHE A 173 -26.93 60.91 -5.35
CA PHE A 173 -27.21 59.57 -4.84
C PHE A 173 -26.75 58.49 -5.82
N GLU A 174 -27.02 58.66 -7.12
CA GLU A 174 -26.55 57.73 -8.17
C GLU A 174 -25.01 57.66 -8.24
N ASP A 175 -24.34 58.80 -8.09
CA ASP A 175 -22.87 58.87 -8.09
C ASP A 175 -22.25 58.22 -6.86
N ILE A 176 -22.84 58.36 -5.67
CA ILE A 176 -22.39 57.65 -4.46
C ILE A 176 -22.59 56.14 -4.61
N VAL A 177 -23.70 55.69 -5.20
CA VAL A 177 -23.93 54.27 -5.47
C VAL A 177 -22.89 53.69 -6.45
N LYS A 178 -22.49 54.45 -7.47
CA LYS A 178 -21.40 54.05 -8.38
C LYS A 178 -20.06 53.96 -7.63
N LYS A 179 -19.71 54.97 -6.84
CA LYS A 179 -18.48 54.98 -6.03
C LYS A 179 -18.44 53.83 -5.01
N GLU A 180 -19.55 53.51 -4.33
CA GLU A 180 -19.62 52.34 -3.44
C GLU A 180 -19.29 51.03 -4.17
N LYS A 181 -19.82 50.86 -5.40
CA LYS A 181 -19.54 49.68 -6.23
C LYS A 181 -18.06 49.63 -6.65
N GLU A 182 -17.50 50.76 -7.06
CA GLU A 182 -16.08 50.87 -7.41
C GLU A 182 -15.16 50.56 -6.22
N VAL A 183 -15.44 51.11 -5.03
CA VAL A 183 -14.63 50.84 -3.82
C VAL A 183 -14.76 49.39 -3.38
N LYS A 184 -15.95 48.77 -3.53
CA LYS A 184 -16.14 47.32 -3.29
C LYS A 184 -15.32 46.47 -4.27
N LEU A 185 -15.31 46.84 -5.55
CA LEU A 185 -14.53 46.14 -6.56
C LEU A 185 -13.03 46.28 -6.31
N LYS A 186 -12.55 47.50 -6.02
CA LYS A 186 -11.14 47.77 -5.67
C LYS A 186 -10.66 46.97 -4.46
N GLU A 187 -11.49 46.84 -3.41
CA GLU A 187 -11.13 46.00 -2.25
C GLU A 187 -10.97 44.53 -2.64
N LYS A 188 -11.90 44.01 -3.45
CA LYS A 188 -11.86 42.61 -3.91
C LYS A 188 -10.62 42.36 -4.77
N GLU A 189 -10.37 43.19 -5.77
CA GLU A 189 -9.19 43.10 -6.63
C GLU A 189 -7.88 43.22 -5.85
N PHE A 190 -7.81 44.12 -4.87
CA PHE A 190 -6.62 44.27 -4.03
C PHE A 190 -6.34 43.02 -3.20
N LYS A 191 -7.38 42.42 -2.60
CA LYS A 191 -7.26 41.15 -1.86
C LYS A 191 -6.85 39.99 -2.78
N GLU A 192 -7.43 39.92 -3.97
CA GLU A 192 -7.13 38.87 -4.95
C GLU A 192 -5.68 38.98 -5.44
N LYS A 193 -5.21 40.17 -5.80
CA LYS A 193 -3.81 40.39 -6.25
C LYS A 193 -2.78 39.94 -5.21
N VAL A 194 -2.99 40.24 -3.93
CA VAL A 194 -2.07 39.84 -2.86
C VAL A 194 -2.09 38.32 -2.65
N LYS A 195 -3.28 37.70 -2.71
CA LYS A 195 -3.42 36.24 -2.61
C LYS A 195 -2.77 35.52 -3.79
N GLU A 196 -2.98 36.02 -5.00
CA GLU A 196 -2.40 35.45 -6.22
C GLU A 196 -0.88 35.58 -6.22
N PHE A 197 -0.35 36.74 -5.82
CA PHE A 197 1.09 36.93 -5.64
C PHE A 197 1.69 35.92 -4.64
N GLU A 198 1.08 35.77 -3.46
CA GLU A 198 1.53 34.81 -2.46
C GLU A 198 1.43 33.36 -2.97
N LEU A 199 0.36 33.03 -3.69
CA LEU A 199 0.15 31.71 -4.25
C LEU A 199 1.23 31.35 -5.28
N GLU A 200 1.45 32.22 -6.27
CA GLU A 200 2.38 31.96 -7.38
C GLU A 200 3.85 32.08 -6.96
N LYS A 201 4.18 33.06 -6.12
CA LYS A 201 5.58 33.37 -5.78
C LYS A 201 6.08 32.65 -4.54
N TYR A 202 5.21 32.23 -3.63
CA TYR A 202 5.62 31.55 -2.40
C TYR A 202 4.99 30.16 -2.25
N ILE A 203 3.67 30.04 -2.17
CA ILE A 203 2.99 28.78 -1.81
C ILE A 203 3.31 27.66 -2.81
N LYS A 204 3.16 27.90 -4.11
CA LYS A 204 3.48 26.90 -5.14
C LYS A 204 4.97 26.52 -5.13
N PRO A 205 5.94 27.46 -5.17
CA PRO A 205 7.36 27.10 -5.08
C PRO A 205 7.74 26.36 -3.79
N ILE A 206 7.36 26.86 -2.61
CA ILE A 206 7.74 26.25 -1.33
C ILE A 206 7.10 24.87 -1.15
N SER A 207 5.91 24.65 -1.72
CA SER A 207 5.25 23.35 -1.68
C SER A 207 6.04 22.24 -2.38
N LYS A 208 7.01 22.55 -3.24
CA LYS A 208 7.91 21.55 -3.82
C LYS A 208 8.99 21.10 -2.84
N PHE A 209 9.29 21.91 -1.82
CA PHE A 209 10.25 21.51 -0.79
C PHE A 209 9.57 20.64 0.27
N ARG A 210 10.28 19.59 0.69
CA ARG A 210 9.83 18.64 1.71
C ARG A 210 11.01 18.24 2.59
N SER A 211 10.67 17.76 3.78
CA SER A 211 11.61 17.10 4.67
C SER A 211 11.38 15.59 4.62
N LEU A 212 12.47 14.86 4.49
CA LEU A 212 12.49 13.42 4.40
C LEU A 212 13.31 12.84 5.55
N THR A 213 12.77 11.83 6.21
CA THR A 213 13.53 10.95 7.09
C THR A 213 13.63 9.58 6.43
N THR A 214 14.75 8.91 6.67
CA THR A 214 14.99 7.55 6.17
C THR A 214 15.09 6.60 7.33
N SER A 215 14.53 5.40 7.17
CA SER A 215 14.75 4.30 8.11
C SER A 215 15.18 3.04 7.38
N LEU A 216 15.92 2.17 8.06
CA LEU A 216 16.29 0.86 7.56
C LEU A 216 15.14 -0.11 7.86
N LYS A 217 14.58 -0.71 6.81
CA LYS A 217 13.52 -1.73 6.91
C LYS A 217 13.93 -2.97 6.14
N TYR A 218 13.17 -4.06 6.35
CA TYR A 218 13.47 -5.35 5.72
C TYR A 218 12.26 -5.93 5.00
N TYR A 219 12.53 -6.62 3.90
CA TYR A 219 11.64 -7.63 3.31
C TYR A 219 12.07 -9.02 3.74
N GLU A 220 11.13 -9.87 4.12
CA GLU A 220 11.40 -11.31 4.24
C GLU A 220 11.18 -11.97 2.88
N ILE A 221 12.23 -12.59 2.33
CA ILE A 221 12.17 -13.25 1.02
C ILE A 221 12.43 -14.74 1.22
N LEU A 222 11.50 -15.57 0.71
CA LEU A 222 11.68 -17.02 0.60
C LEU A 222 12.50 -17.31 -0.64
N ASN A 223 13.46 -18.23 -0.55
CA ASN A 223 14.32 -18.65 -1.66
C ASN A 223 14.01 -20.09 -2.09
N ASN A 224 14.13 -20.34 -3.40
CA ASN A 224 13.98 -21.67 -4.01
C ASN A 224 12.70 -22.36 -3.54
N VAL A 225 11.58 -21.71 -3.82
CA VAL A 225 10.26 -22.16 -3.43
C VAL A 225 9.75 -23.18 -4.45
N GLU A 226 9.19 -24.27 -3.94
CA GLU A 226 8.46 -25.28 -4.69
C GLU A 226 7.05 -25.38 -4.12
N LEU A 227 6.04 -25.28 -4.98
CA LEU A 227 4.64 -25.38 -4.59
C LEU A 227 3.94 -26.48 -5.40
N VAL A 228 3.06 -27.20 -4.71
CA VAL A 228 2.05 -28.08 -5.29
C VAL A 228 0.70 -27.52 -4.87
N ILE A 229 -0.10 -27.15 -5.86
CA ILE A 229 -1.41 -26.53 -5.69
C ILE A 229 -2.44 -27.44 -6.33
N HIS A 230 -3.49 -27.79 -5.60
CA HIS A 230 -4.66 -28.47 -6.14
C HIS A 230 -5.84 -27.52 -6.14
N VAL A 231 -6.48 -27.38 -7.29
CA VAL A 231 -7.65 -26.51 -7.52
C VAL A 231 -8.89 -27.37 -7.68
N ARG A 232 -9.86 -27.18 -6.79
CA ARG A 232 -11.19 -27.77 -6.86
C ARG A 232 -12.17 -26.71 -7.35
N SER A 233 -12.81 -26.96 -8.48
CA SER A 233 -13.86 -26.11 -9.07
C SER A 233 -14.75 -26.95 -9.99
N ASP A 234 -15.69 -26.31 -10.69
CA ASP A 234 -16.48 -26.94 -11.74
C ASP A 234 -15.61 -27.30 -12.97
N GLU A 235 -16.04 -28.28 -13.76
CA GLU A 235 -15.27 -28.84 -14.87
C GLU A 235 -14.90 -27.78 -15.93
N LYS A 236 -15.81 -26.82 -16.20
CA LYS A 236 -15.54 -25.73 -17.13
C LYS A 236 -14.40 -24.86 -16.61
N THR A 237 -14.49 -24.41 -15.36
CA THR A 237 -13.44 -23.59 -14.73
C THR A 237 -12.10 -24.35 -14.69
N LEU A 238 -12.09 -25.66 -14.41
CA LEU A 238 -10.84 -26.44 -14.39
C LEU A 238 -10.17 -26.50 -15.76
N ASN A 239 -10.93 -26.76 -16.84
CA ASN A 239 -10.40 -26.80 -18.19
C ASN A 239 -9.88 -25.43 -18.65
N GLU A 240 -10.64 -24.36 -18.36
CA GLU A 240 -10.22 -22.99 -18.67
C GLU A 240 -8.90 -22.62 -17.96
N ILE A 241 -8.72 -23.06 -16.70
CA ILE A 241 -7.46 -22.85 -16.00
C ILE A 241 -6.34 -23.69 -16.64
N GLU A 242 -6.55 -24.97 -16.92
CA GLU A 242 -5.54 -25.84 -17.53
C GLU A 242 -5.01 -25.27 -18.86
N GLU A 243 -5.89 -24.74 -19.71
CA GLU A 243 -5.53 -24.12 -20.99
C GLU A 243 -4.73 -22.82 -20.84
N ASN A 244 -4.96 -22.06 -19.76
CA ASN A 244 -4.42 -20.70 -19.60
C ASN A 244 -3.34 -20.58 -18.52
N ILE A 245 -3.10 -21.62 -17.72
CA ILE A 245 -2.23 -21.54 -16.55
C ILE A 245 -0.81 -21.11 -16.89
N TYR A 246 -0.30 -21.48 -18.08
CA TYR A 246 1.02 -21.06 -18.57
C TYR A 246 1.16 -19.55 -18.82
N ASN A 247 0.07 -18.79 -18.76
CA ASN A 247 0.10 -17.32 -18.75
C ASN A 247 0.39 -16.73 -17.35
N LEU A 248 0.43 -17.55 -16.31
CA LEU A 248 0.73 -17.14 -14.93
C LEU A 248 2.15 -16.61 -14.82
N LYS A 249 2.30 -15.31 -14.55
CA LYS A 249 3.61 -14.64 -14.49
C LYS A 249 4.25 -14.70 -13.11
N SER A 250 3.46 -14.51 -12.06
CA SER A 250 3.94 -14.31 -10.70
C SER A 250 2.88 -14.68 -9.67
N ILE A 251 3.31 -15.21 -8.52
CA ILE A 251 2.49 -15.34 -7.31
C ILE A 251 3.19 -14.55 -6.20
N GLY A 252 2.47 -13.63 -5.56
CA GLY A 252 3.06 -12.69 -4.60
C GLY A 252 3.30 -11.33 -5.24
N ARG A 253 4.55 -10.87 -5.28
CA ARG A 253 4.91 -9.60 -5.92
C ARG A 253 5.04 -9.76 -7.43
N SER A 254 4.89 -8.67 -8.17
CA SER A 254 4.99 -8.66 -9.64
C SER A 254 6.36 -9.09 -10.16
N GLU A 255 7.41 -8.92 -9.36
CA GLU A 255 8.78 -9.29 -9.66
C GLU A 255 9.13 -10.74 -9.28
N ASP A 256 8.28 -11.42 -8.52
CA ASP A 256 8.50 -12.79 -8.07
C ASP A 256 7.95 -13.77 -9.12
N PHE A 257 8.73 -14.04 -10.16
CA PHE A 257 8.30 -14.85 -11.29
C PHE A 257 8.06 -16.32 -10.93
N VAL A 258 7.13 -16.95 -11.65
CA VAL A 258 6.76 -18.36 -11.52
C VAL A 258 7.26 -19.15 -12.72
N ASN A 259 7.76 -20.35 -12.46
CA ASN A 259 8.02 -21.38 -13.47
C ASN A 259 7.07 -22.56 -13.25
N ILE A 260 6.15 -22.79 -14.18
CA ILE A 260 5.22 -23.93 -14.10
C ILE A 260 5.92 -25.18 -14.61
N ILE A 261 6.03 -26.17 -13.73
CA ILE A 261 6.61 -27.48 -14.04
C ILE A 261 5.53 -28.40 -14.62
N GLU A 262 4.33 -28.34 -14.06
CA GLU A 262 3.22 -29.21 -14.45
C GLU A 262 1.89 -28.53 -14.20
N ALA A 263 0.95 -28.73 -15.12
CA ALA A 263 -0.47 -28.52 -14.91
C ALA A 263 -1.23 -29.70 -15.51
N LYS A 264 -2.02 -30.40 -14.69
CA LYS A 264 -2.71 -31.62 -15.11
C LYS A 264 -3.98 -31.84 -14.31
N ILE A 265 -5.09 -32.16 -14.98
CA ILE A 265 -6.29 -32.68 -14.31
C ILE A 265 -6.02 -34.10 -13.80
N VAL A 266 -6.18 -34.30 -12.49
CA VAL A 266 -5.94 -35.57 -11.78
C VAL A 266 -7.19 -36.01 -11.01
N THR A 267 -7.29 -37.32 -10.73
CA THR A 267 -8.39 -37.91 -9.97
C THR A 267 -7.96 -38.25 -8.55
N LEU A 268 -8.44 -37.45 -7.60
CA LEU A 268 -8.26 -37.69 -6.16
C LEU A 268 -9.03 -38.93 -5.70
N LYS A 269 -8.41 -39.69 -4.79
CA LYS A 269 -8.97 -40.88 -4.17
C LYS A 269 -9.38 -40.63 -2.72
N GLU A 270 -10.40 -41.37 -2.32
CA GLU A 270 -10.84 -41.54 -0.93
C GLU A 270 -10.33 -42.90 -0.46
N ASN A 271 -9.83 -42.95 0.77
CA ASN A 271 -9.39 -44.18 1.41
C ASN A 271 -9.57 -44.03 2.93
N ASP A 272 -10.35 -44.93 3.52
CA ASP A 272 -10.65 -44.94 4.96
C ASP A 272 -9.62 -45.74 5.76
N ASP A 273 -8.64 -46.37 5.09
CA ASP A 273 -7.53 -47.10 5.71
C ASP A 273 -6.25 -46.85 4.90
N CYS A 274 -5.51 -45.80 5.28
CA CYS A 274 -4.25 -45.40 4.67
C CYS A 274 -3.22 -45.03 5.72
N GLU A 275 -1.95 -44.93 5.34
CA GLU A 275 -0.93 -44.26 6.15
C GLU A 275 -0.06 -43.44 5.20
N ILE A 276 -0.41 -42.17 5.04
CA ILE A 276 0.31 -41.28 4.12
C ILE A 276 0.97 -40.18 4.92
N ARG A 277 2.26 -39.98 4.67
CA ARG A 277 3.09 -38.96 5.32
C ARG A 277 3.43 -37.86 4.33
N SER A 278 3.25 -36.62 4.75
CA SER A 278 3.56 -35.48 3.90
C SER A 278 5.06 -35.20 3.83
N ASN A 279 5.55 -35.04 2.61
CA ASN A 279 6.90 -34.53 2.33
C ASN A 279 6.98 -33.00 2.31
N TYR A 280 5.84 -32.31 2.34
CA TYR A 280 5.76 -30.85 2.27
C TYR A 280 5.19 -30.25 3.55
N SER A 281 5.40 -28.94 3.68
CA SER A 281 4.58 -28.15 4.59
C SER A 281 3.29 -27.73 3.87
N ALA A 282 2.18 -27.63 4.58
CA ALA A 282 0.90 -27.27 3.97
C ALA A 282 0.07 -26.35 4.85
N TYR A 283 -0.91 -25.69 4.24
CA TYR A 283 -2.03 -25.12 4.97
C TYR A 283 -3.12 -26.18 5.15
N LEU A 284 -3.34 -26.55 6.40
CA LEU A 284 -4.33 -27.54 6.81
C LEU A 284 -5.57 -26.84 7.33
N ASN A 285 -6.76 -27.30 6.90
CA ASN A 285 -8.01 -26.79 7.42
C ASN A 285 -8.07 -26.99 8.95
N TYR A 286 -8.35 -25.91 9.69
CA TYR A 286 -8.34 -25.95 11.14
C TYR A 286 -9.32 -26.96 11.75
N ASN A 287 -10.49 -27.15 11.13
CA ASN A 287 -11.49 -28.07 11.66
C ASN A 287 -11.07 -29.53 11.47
N ASP A 288 -10.40 -29.85 10.35
CA ASP A 288 -9.93 -31.22 10.12
C ASP A 288 -8.82 -31.58 11.12
N VAL A 289 -7.90 -30.64 11.39
CA VAL A 289 -6.89 -30.79 12.45
C VAL A 289 -7.55 -30.93 13.83
N LYS A 290 -8.51 -30.06 14.16
CA LYS A 290 -9.22 -30.09 15.45
C LYS A 290 -9.98 -31.41 15.65
N ASN A 291 -10.53 -31.96 14.58
CA ASN A 291 -11.29 -33.22 14.59
C ASN A 291 -10.39 -34.45 14.46
N LYS A 292 -9.06 -34.30 14.65
CA LYS A 292 -8.06 -35.39 14.63
C LYS A 292 -8.07 -36.19 13.32
N LYS A 293 -8.34 -35.52 12.18
CA LYS A 293 -8.21 -36.10 10.84
C LYS A 293 -6.79 -35.96 10.26
N VAL A 294 -5.91 -35.26 10.97
CA VAL A 294 -4.51 -35.07 10.62
C VAL A 294 -3.66 -35.28 11.86
N TRP A 295 -2.62 -36.10 11.72
CA TRP A 295 -1.67 -36.44 12.77
C TRP A 295 -0.35 -35.72 12.56
N PHE A 296 0.43 -35.54 13.63
CA PHE A 296 1.70 -34.81 13.61
C PHE A 296 2.77 -35.64 14.32
N GLU A 297 3.96 -35.76 13.74
CA GLU A 297 5.02 -36.61 14.31
C GLU A 297 5.81 -35.88 15.43
N ASN A 298 6.13 -34.61 15.22
CA ASN A 298 6.99 -33.82 16.14
C ASN A 298 6.18 -32.89 17.04
N VAL A 299 5.43 -33.49 17.96
CA VAL A 299 4.62 -32.77 18.94
C VAL A 299 5.33 -32.72 20.29
N ARG A 300 5.25 -31.58 20.99
CA ARG A 300 5.77 -31.48 22.37
C ARG A 300 4.95 -32.39 23.29
N ALA A 301 5.57 -32.88 24.36
CA ALA A 301 4.95 -33.85 25.28
C ALA A 301 3.60 -33.40 25.87
N ASP A 302 3.31 -32.10 25.88
CA ASP A 302 2.10 -31.46 26.38
C ASP A 302 1.14 -30.98 25.28
N GLN A 303 1.40 -31.30 24.01
CA GLN A 303 0.63 -30.83 22.87
C GLN A 303 0.11 -32.00 22.02
N GLU A 304 -1.01 -31.79 21.32
CA GLU A 304 -1.54 -32.76 20.34
C GLU A 304 -1.34 -32.29 18.88
N VAL A 305 -0.94 -31.03 18.67
CA VAL A 305 -0.80 -30.41 17.35
C VAL A 305 0.50 -29.64 17.28
N SER A 306 1.25 -29.81 16.19
CA SER A 306 2.46 -29.06 15.89
C SER A 306 2.23 -28.17 14.66
N GLY A 307 2.43 -26.85 14.78
CA GLY A 307 2.26 -25.93 13.67
C GLY A 307 1.92 -24.50 14.08
N THR A 308 1.82 -23.61 13.08
CA THR A 308 1.46 -22.21 13.28
C THR A 308 0.05 -21.94 12.78
N LYS A 309 -0.80 -21.39 13.64
CA LYS A 309 -2.17 -21.00 13.27
C LYS A 309 -2.17 -19.68 12.50
N TYR A 310 -2.84 -19.65 11.35
CA TYR A 310 -3.07 -18.44 10.56
C TYR A 310 -4.56 -18.19 10.29
N TYR A 311 -4.88 -16.93 10.06
CA TYR A 311 -6.12 -16.51 9.39
C TYR A 311 -5.73 -15.97 8.02
N ILE A 312 -5.96 -16.76 6.97
CA ILE A 312 -5.57 -16.43 5.61
C ILE A 312 -6.77 -15.96 4.80
N ASN A 313 -6.58 -14.92 3.99
CA ASN A 313 -7.62 -14.38 3.12
C ASN A 313 -7.92 -15.37 1.99
N LYS A 314 -9.20 -15.69 1.73
CA LYS A 314 -9.66 -16.55 0.63
C LYS A 314 -10.19 -15.75 -0.56
N ASN A 315 -11.22 -14.96 -0.32
CA ASN A 315 -11.87 -14.08 -1.30
C ASN A 315 -12.37 -12.82 -0.59
N TYR A 316 -12.89 -11.85 -1.34
CA TYR A 316 -13.41 -10.61 -0.77
C TYR A 316 -14.64 -10.12 -1.51
N ILE A 317 -15.43 -9.31 -0.80
CA ILE A 317 -16.49 -8.49 -1.38
C ILE A 317 -16.13 -7.02 -1.25
N ILE A 318 -16.52 -6.21 -2.22
CA ILE A 318 -16.32 -4.76 -2.17
C ILE A 318 -17.58 -4.11 -1.58
N LYS A 319 -17.43 -3.38 -0.48
CA LYS A 319 -18.47 -2.53 0.11
C LYS A 319 -17.88 -1.14 0.34
N ASP A 320 -18.54 -0.10 -0.15
CA ASP A 320 -18.09 1.30 -0.03
C ASP A 320 -16.63 1.54 -0.49
N GLY A 321 -16.24 0.90 -1.60
CA GLY A 321 -14.88 0.98 -2.13
C GLY A 321 -13.81 0.26 -1.29
N LYS A 322 -14.20 -0.45 -0.21
CA LYS A 322 -13.29 -1.22 0.65
C LYS A 322 -13.49 -2.72 0.43
N ARG A 323 -12.39 -3.47 0.45
CA ARG A 323 -12.41 -4.93 0.37
C ARG A 323 -12.65 -5.51 1.76
N PHE A 324 -13.65 -6.37 1.89
CA PHE A 324 -13.93 -7.16 3.08
C PHE A 324 -13.60 -8.62 2.77
N PHE A 325 -12.49 -9.10 3.34
CA PHE A 325 -11.99 -10.45 3.09
C PHE A 325 -12.70 -11.51 3.95
N GLU A 326 -13.06 -12.63 3.33
CA GLU A 326 -13.37 -13.86 4.05
C GLU A 326 -12.04 -14.50 4.49
N LYS A 327 -11.86 -14.62 5.81
CA LYS A 327 -10.68 -15.25 6.40
C LYS A 327 -10.95 -16.72 6.72
N LYS A 328 -10.08 -17.60 6.24
CA LYS A 328 -10.06 -19.03 6.61
C LYS A 328 -9.02 -19.28 7.68
N LYS A 329 -9.41 -20.07 8.68
CA LYS A 329 -8.53 -20.46 9.79
C LYS A 329 -7.81 -21.74 9.39
N VAL A 330 -6.48 -21.71 9.41
CA VAL A 330 -5.63 -22.83 9.00
C VAL A 330 -4.52 -23.09 10.00
N ILE A 331 -3.95 -24.29 9.95
CA ILE A 331 -2.69 -24.64 10.60
C ILE A 331 -1.64 -24.83 9.50
N TYR A 332 -0.57 -24.04 9.54
CA TYR A 332 0.63 -24.29 8.76
C TYR A 332 1.50 -25.29 9.50
N ALA A 333 1.75 -26.46 8.91
CA ALA A 333 2.55 -27.50 9.52
C ALA A 333 3.33 -28.31 8.49
N SER A 334 4.43 -28.91 8.95
CA SER A 334 5.23 -29.93 8.27
C SER A 334 5.12 -31.25 9.03
N GLN A 335 5.59 -32.35 8.43
CA GLN A 335 5.66 -33.67 9.09
C GLN A 335 4.32 -34.09 9.69
N TYR A 336 3.29 -33.97 8.87
CA TYR A 336 1.94 -34.40 9.20
C TYR A 336 1.58 -35.61 8.34
N SER A 337 0.65 -36.41 8.84
CA SER A 337 0.14 -37.59 8.17
C SER A 337 -1.38 -37.69 8.27
N ILE A 338 -1.95 -38.55 7.44
CA ILE A 338 -3.36 -38.93 7.53
C ILE A 338 -3.45 -40.45 7.59
N GLU A 339 -4.44 -40.94 8.32
CA GLU A 339 -4.77 -42.36 8.41
C GLU A 339 -6.06 -42.71 7.65
N GLU A 340 -6.90 -41.70 7.40
CA GLU A 340 -8.13 -41.81 6.65
C GLU A 340 -8.41 -40.50 5.90
N THR A 341 -9.10 -40.60 4.77
CA THR A 341 -9.62 -39.42 4.07
C THR A 341 -10.84 -38.83 4.78
N SER A 342 -11.21 -37.61 4.40
CA SER A 342 -12.41 -36.97 4.95
C SER A 342 -13.01 -35.99 3.95
N LYS A 343 -14.08 -35.30 4.33
CA LYS A 343 -14.80 -34.35 3.45
C LYS A 343 -13.90 -33.35 2.70
N ASN A 344 -12.81 -32.90 3.31
CA ASN A 344 -11.86 -31.96 2.68
C ASN A 344 -10.48 -32.57 2.43
N ILE A 345 -10.23 -33.81 2.86
CA ILE A 345 -8.93 -34.47 2.79
C ILE A 345 -9.02 -35.62 1.81
N PHE A 346 -8.16 -35.60 0.80
CA PHE A 346 -8.09 -36.62 -0.24
C PHE A 346 -6.64 -36.97 -0.54
N ILE A 347 -6.46 -38.01 -1.36
CA ILE A 347 -5.15 -38.50 -1.78
C ILE A 347 -5.00 -38.29 -3.27
N ASP A 348 -3.93 -37.62 -3.68
CA ASP A 348 -3.46 -37.64 -5.06
C ASP A 348 -2.28 -38.59 -5.16
N ASN A 349 -2.48 -39.72 -5.84
CA ASN A 349 -1.46 -40.73 -6.10
C ASN A 349 -1.21 -41.00 -7.59
N GLU A 350 -1.53 -40.03 -8.46
CA GLU A 350 -1.21 -40.13 -9.87
C GLU A 350 0.27 -39.84 -10.15
N ASP A 351 0.81 -40.48 -11.19
CA ASP A 351 2.19 -40.28 -11.68
C ASP A 351 3.29 -40.61 -10.65
N ASN A 352 3.07 -41.64 -9.81
CA ASN A 352 3.96 -42.04 -8.71
C ASN A 352 4.24 -40.91 -7.69
N LYS A 353 3.39 -39.89 -7.66
CA LYS A 353 3.38 -38.88 -6.60
C LYS A 353 2.49 -39.38 -5.49
N GLU A 354 2.68 -38.85 -4.28
CA GLU A 354 1.79 -39.14 -3.15
C GLU A 354 1.62 -37.85 -2.35
N TYR A 355 0.46 -37.23 -2.51
CA TYR A 355 0.12 -35.94 -1.91
C TYR A 355 -1.14 -36.03 -1.07
N ILE A 356 -1.07 -35.42 0.12
CA ILE A 356 -2.24 -35.19 0.97
C ILE A 356 -2.89 -33.88 0.54
N VAL A 357 -4.09 -33.95 -0.02
CA VAL A 357 -4.83 -32.79 -0.53
C VAL A 357 -5.87 -32.38 0.50
N ASN A 358 -5.64 -31.25 1.18
CA ASN A 358 -6.58 -30.65 2.14
C ASN A 358 -7.13 -29.31 1.60
N PHE A 359 -8.43 -29.26 1.28
CA PHE A 359 -9.08 -28.07 0.70
C PHE A 359 -9.54 -27.05 1.76
N ILE A 360 -9.34 -25.75 1.46
CA ILE A 360 -9.59 -24.61 2.36
C ILE A 360 -10.67 -23.66 1.85
#